data_AF-A0A6C0D571-F1
#
_entry.id   AF-A0A6C0D571-F1
#
_cell.length_a   1.000
_cell.length_b   1.000
_cell.length_c   1.000
_cell.angle_alpha   90.00
_cell.angle_beta   90.00
_cell.angle_gamma   90.00
#
_symmetry.space_group_name_H-M   'P 1'
#
loop_
_entity.id
_entity.type
_entity.pdbx_description
1 polymer ?
#
loop_
_entity_poly.entity_id
_entity_poly.type
_entity_poly.pdbx_seq_one_letter_code
_entity_poly.pdbx_strand_id
1 'polypeptide(L)'
;MQSLQRQNAGVQEEIQTVESAKMGLCIVALPREYRSITEIKKLVEEVLKIGKVSSIHPVQTTARTGVIYNTANVVMDYIDNVSIINSFSENEGRASVDVPAGQVMSWDNGKPMAHLSFRELTDVSRWSFCSPVKKLELDQEAWTSLHIPIIPKNMSRFNSVTSTYCTNPEEGFYDTESGLTDLIQNKLGLGQVKRIDFVVRDDKAGNPKAAFIHFDHWYDNKNANYLRDKLNESGTFRQKGYYDGFGTQRFVVQNDGEQQDAYFIFKINHKPIPDVDESTCELNIHQLVASNKRLGELVAAQTVEIEFLKSQLEKLQPSQSIEPTETLNENQENEIGEILYNHVMKFCPERAGKITGMFLELDIPELLELVNNPTGAIFQRRIDEAIDVLIEAEAEEAAEARLNR
;
A
#
# COMPACT_ATOMS: atom_id res chain seq x y z
N MET A 1 51.61 33.07 12.37
CA MET A 1 50.20 32.89 11.98
C MET A 1 50.01 31.62 11.15
N GLN A 2 50.35 30.45 11.72
CA GLN A 2 50.07 29.14 11.09
C GLN A 2 50.04 27.99 12.11
N SER A 3 49.90 28.31 13.41
CA SER A 3 49.86 27.34 14.51
C SER A 3 48.59 27.43 15.36
N LEU A 4 47.63 28.30 14.99
CA LEU A 4 46.36 28.51 15.70
C LEU A 4 45.12 28.02 14.92
N GLN A 5 45.32 27.35 13.77
CA GLN A 5 44.22 26.84 12.93
C GLN A 5 44.09 25.31 12.93
N ARG A 6 44.82 24.59 13.79
CA ARG A 6 44.69 23.12 13.94
C ARG A 6 44.00 22.66 15.22
N GLN A 7 43.45 23.58 16.01
CA GLN A 7 42.65 23.23 17.20
C GLN A 7 41.12 23.36 17.00
N ASN A 8 40.66 23.80 15.81
CA ASN A 8 39.22 23.97 15.51
C ASN A 8 38.62 22.90 14.59
N ALA A 9 39.28 21.75 14.43
CA ALA A 9 38.76 20.63 13.61
C ALA A 9 38.39 19.37 14.42
N GLY A 10 38.46 19.44 15.76
CA GLY A 10 38.15 18.34 16.68
C GLY A 10 36.94 18.59 17.58
N VAL A 11 36.18 19.65 17.33
CA VAL A 11 34.92 19.98 18.05
C VAL A 11 33.83 20.23 17.01
N GLN A 12 33.65 19.27 16.10
CA GLN A 12 32.30 18.96 15.65
C GLN A 12 31.84 17.88 16.63
N GLU A 13 31.25 18.34 17.72
CA GLU A 13 30.45 17.49 18.59
C GLU A 13 29.53 16.68 17.68
N GLU A 14 29.74 15.37 17.67
CA GLU A 14 28.66 14.42 17.47
C GLU A 14 27.52 14.88 18.37
N ILE A 15 26.56 15.59 17.80
CA ILE A 15 25.20 15.61 18.32
C ILE A 15 24.65 14.22 18.01
N GLN A 16 25.17 13.21 18.72
CA GLN A 16 24.31 12.16 19.22
C GLN A 16 23.32 12.90 20.11
N THR A 17 22.19 13.29 19.52
CA THR A 17 20.95 13.42 20.28
C THR A 17 20.82 12.12 21.05
N VAL A 18 21.26 12.13 22.31
CA VAL A 18 20.88 11.14 23.29
C VAL A 18 19.36 11.27 23.33
N GLU A 19 18.68 10.45 22.53
CA GLU A 19 17.25 10.22 22.69
C GLU A 19 17.09 9.85 24.16
N SER A 20 16.60 10.80 24.96
CA SER A 20 16.20 10.53 26.33
C SER A 20 15.33 9.30 26.26
N ALA A 21 15.76 8.19 26.88
CA ALA A 21 15.06 6.92 26.79
C ALA A 21 13.58 7.17 27.10
N LYS A 22 12.74 7.13 26.07
CA LYS A 22 11.33 7.45 26.22
C LYS A 22 10.76 6.44 27.21
N MET A 23 10.00 6.93 28.17
CA MET A 23 9.32 6.09 29.15
C MET A 23 7.87 5.94 28.74
N GLY A 24 7.25 4.84 29.10
CA GLY A 24 5.83 4.64 28.84
C GLY A 24 5.13 4.10 30.06
N LEU A 25 3.82 4.31 30.09
CA LEU A 25 2.93 3.76 31.09
C LEU A 25 1.70 3.17 30.43
N CYS A 26 1.24 2.04 30.93
CA CYS A 26 -0.03 1.44 30.57
C CYS A 26 -1.05 1.76 31.65
N ILE A 27 -2.16 2.40 31.28
CA ILE A 27 -3.33 2.54 32.14
C ILE A 27 -4.10 1.23 32.07
N VAL A 28 -4.09 0.48 33.17
CA VAL A 28 -4.62 -0.89 33.23
C VAL A 28 -6.13 -0.92 32.99
N ALA A 29 -6.86 0.11 33.39
CA ALA A 29 -8.27 0.25 33.07
C ALA A 29 -8.63 1.73 33.00
N LEU A 30 -9.16 2.13 31.85
CA LEU A 30 -9.62 3.47 31.60
C LEU A 30 -11.01 3.69 32.22
N PRO A 31 -11.28 4.85 32.83
CA PRO A 31 -12.63 5.25 33.21
C PRO A 31 -13.52 5.39 31.98
N ARG A 32 -14.84 5.24 32.18
CA ARG A 32 -15.84 5.40 31.11
C ARG A 32 -15.81 6.80 30.50
N GLU A 33 -15.44 7.81 31.29
CA GLU A 33 -15.41 9.22 30.89
C GLU A 33 -14.19 9.59 30.04
N TYR A 34 -13.18 8.72 29.96
CA TYR A 34 -11.91 9.00 29.27
C TYR A 34 -11.59 7.89 28.26
N ARG A 35 -12.12 8.03 27.04
CA ARG A 35 -12.07 6.99 25.99
C ARG A 35 -11.36 7.43 24.72
N SER A 36 -11.45 8.70 24.38
CA SER A 36 -10.75 9.27 23.22
C SER A 36 -9.30 9.63 23.55
N ILE A 37 -8.46 9.75 22.52
CA ILE A 37 -7.06 10.18 22.67
C ILE A 37 -6.98 11.54 23.40
N THR A 38 -7.84 12.50 23.05
CA THR A 38 -7.89 13.83 23.67
C THR A 38 -8.25 13.75 25.15
N GLU A 39 -9.23 12.93 25.51
CA GLU A 39 -9.63 12.73 26.90
C GLU A 39 -8.54 12.01 27.70
N ILE A 40 -7.96 10.93 27.17
CA ILE A 40 -6.88 10.20 27.84
C ILE A 40 -5.67 11.12 28.05
N LYS A 41 -5.36 11.99 27.07
CA LYS A 41 -4.31 13.01 27.24
C LYS A 41 -4.63 13.96 28.39
N LYS A 42 -5.85 14.47 28.43
CA LYS A 42 -6.32 15.32 29.53
C LYS A 42 -6.26 14.61 30.88
N LEU A 43 -6.62 13.33 30.92
CA LEU A 43 -6.54 12.51 32.13
C LEU A 43 -5.10 12.45 32.66
N VAL A 44 -4.14 12.15 31.80
CA VAL A 44 -2.73 11.98 32.19
C VAL A 44 -2.05 13.32 32.50
N GLU A 45 -2.22 14.34 31.65
CA GLU A 45 -1.51 15.62 31.78
C GLU A 45 -2.17 16.57 32.79
N GLU A 46 -3.50 16.71 32.77
CA GLU A 46 -4.21 17.75 33.55
C GLU A 46 -4.82 17.21 34.83
N VAL A 47 -5.46 16.04 34.76
CA VAL A 47 -6.24 15.50 35.89
C VAL A 47 -5.33 14.80 36.88
N LEU A 48 -4.55 13.83 36.43
CA LEU A 48 -3.65 13.03 37.27
C LEU A 48 -2.27 13.66 37.41
N LYS A 49 -1.92 14.62 36.53
CA LYS A 49 -0.64 15.34 36.52
C LYS A 49 0.55 14.38 36.63
N ILE A 50 0.62 13.45 35.68
CA ILE A 50 1.63 12.37 35.68
C ILE A 50 2.92 12.83 34.97
N GLY A 51 2.77 13.63 33.92
CA GLY A 51 3.86 14.10 33.08
C GLY A 51 3.33 14.54 31.72
N LYS A 52 4.23 14.66 30.73
CA LYS A 52 3.89 15.07 29.37
C LYS A 52 3.75 13.88 28.43
N VAL A 53 2.66 13.85 27.69
CA VAL A 53 2.33 12.76 26.77
C VAL A 53 2.86 13.05 25.37
N SER A 54 3.64 12.09 24.85
CA SER A 54 4.13 12.05 23.47
C SER A 54 3.08 11.45 22.54
N SER A 55 2.55 10.28 22.88
CA SER A 55 1.52 9.57 22.10
C SER A 55 0.68 8.63 22.95
N ILE A 56 -0.53 8.31 22.48
CA ILE A 56 -1.50 7.47 23.19
C ILE A 56 -2.02 6.40 22.24
N HIS A 57 -2.08 5.18 22.75
CA HIS A 57 -2.55 4.00 22.02
C HIS A 57 -3.61 3.29 22.86
N PRO A 58 -4.90 3.60 22.63
CA PRO A 58 -6.00 2.90 23.29
C PRO A 58 -6.04 1.43 22.85
N VAL A 59 -6.29 0.54 23.80
CA VAL A 59 -6.38 -0.90 23.57
C VAL A 59 -7.59 -1.44 24.33
N GLN A 60 -8.42 -2.24 23.67
CA GLN A 60 -9.45 -3.01 24.36
C GLN A 60 -8.86 -4.33 24.83
N THR A 61 -9.11 -4.70 26.09
CA THR A 61 -8.54 -5.88 26.73
C THR A 61 -9.64 -6.73 27.33
N THR A 62 -9.57 -8.04 27.10
CA THR A 62 -10.49 -9.02 27.67
C THR A 62 -9.81 -9.74 28.82
N ALA A 63 -10.39 -9.65 30.01
CA ALA A 63 -9.94 -10.43 31.17
C ALA A 63 -10.13 -11.93 30.93
N ARG A 64 -9.43 -12.77 31.69
CA ARG A 64 -9.65 -14.24 31.70
C ARG A 64 -11.10 -14.63 32.01
N THR A 65 -11.82 -13.76 32.70
CA THR A 65 -13.24 -13.90 33.05
C THR A 65 -14.20 -13.53 31.91
N GLY A 66 -13.69 -13.10 30.75
CA GLY A 66 -14.49 -12.63 29.61
C GLY A 66 -14.94 -11.17 29.72
N VAL A 67 -14.65 -10.49 30.83
CA VAL A 67 -14.98 -9.07 31.01
C VAL A 67 -14.08 -8.21 30.12
N ILE A 68 -14.71 -7.36 29.32
CA ILE A 68 -14.03 -6.43 28.42
C ILE A 68 -13.84 -5.10 29.16
N TYR A 69 -12.64 -4.54 29.09
CA TYR A 69 -12.32 -3.22 29.60
C TYR A 69 -11.35 -2.51 28.64
N ASN A 70 -11.36 -1.18 28.64
CA ASN A 70 -10.44 -0.41 27.81
C ASN A 70 -9.21 -0.03 28.61
N THR A 71 -8.05 -0.05 27.95
CA THR A 71 -6.73 0.27 28.48
C THR A 71 -6.08 1.28 27.55
N ALA A 72 -4.99 1.90 27.99
CA ALA A 72 -4.21 2.78 27.11
C ALA A 72 -2.73 2.63 27.39
N ASN A 73 -1.95 2.40 26.35
CA ASN A 73 -0.51 2.55 26.40
C ASN A 73 -0.18 4.00 26.06
N VAL A 74 0.57 4.65 26.93
CA VAL A 74 0.88 6.08 26.84
C VAL A 74 2.39 6.22 26.81
N VAL A 75 2.91 6.77 25.71
CA VAL A 75 4.32 7.13 25.60
C VAL A 75 4.48 8.53 26.14
N MET A 76 5.41 8.70 27.07
CA MET A 76 5.65 9.95 27.77
C MET A 76 6.90 10.62 27.19
N ASP A 77 6.84 11.93 26.99
CA ASP A 77 8.05 12.74 26.76
C ASP A 77 8.87 12.80 28.07
N TYR A 78 8.18 12.95 29.20
CA TYR A 78 8.74 12.80 30.53
C TYR A 78 7.65 12.43 31.55
N ILE A 79 8.07 11.78 32.64
CA ILE A 79 7.25 11.56 33.84
C ILE A 79 7.87 12.42 34.95
N ASP A 80 7.08 13.27 35.59
CA ASP A 80 7.50 14.12 36.71
C ASP A 80 6.74 13.79 38.01
N ASN A 81 5.76 12.89 37.95
CA ASN A 81 5.05 12.41 39.12
C ASN A 81 5.91 11.42 39.93
N VAL A 82 6.54 11.97 40.96
CA VAL A 82 7.46 11.27 41.87
C VAL A 82 6.81 10.03 42.51
N SER A 83 5.52 10.08 42.83
CA SER A 83 4.81 8.94 43.44
C SER A 83 4.77 7.73 42.51
N ILE A 84 4.48 7.95 41.23
CA ILE A 84 4.49 6.89 40.21
C ILE A 84 5.89 6.34 40.00
N ILE A 85 6.90 7.22 39.87
CA ILE A 85 8.29 6.82 39.63
C ILE A 85 8.78 5.90 40.76
N ASN A 86 8.56 6.30 42.01
CA ASN A 86 8.94 5.49 43.17
C ASN A 86 8.17 4.16 43.18
N SER A 87 6.85 4.20 42.94
CA SER A 87 6.02 2.99 42.91
C SER A 87 6.48 1.98 41.88
N PHE A 88 6.88 2.42 40.68
CA PHE A 88 7.42 1.52 39.65
C PHE A 88 8.72 0.86 40.10
N SER A 89 9.63 1.62 40.72
CA SER A 89 10.89 1.05 41.22
C SER A 89 10.67 0.04 42.37
N GLU A 90 9.68 0.27 43.23
CA GLU A 90 9.43 -0.56 44.41
C GLU A 90 8.55 -1.79 44.11
N ASN A 91 7.66 -1.71 43.12
CA ASN A 91 6.62 -2.71 42.88
C ASN A 91 6.71 -3.36 41.49
N GLU A 92 7.93 -3.58 40.99
CA GLU A 92 8.19 -4.26 39.71
C GLU A 92 7.39 -3.63 38.55
N GLY A 93 7.46 -2.31 38.42
CA GLY A 93 6.78 -1.57 37.36
C GLY A 93 5.26 -1.46 37.55
N ARG A 94 4.74 -1.51 38.79
CA ARG A 94 3.31 -1.29 39.09
C ARG A 94 3.12 -0.03 39.93
N ALA A 95 2.09 0.74 39.60
CA ALA A 95 1.71 1.91 40.39
C ALA A 95 0.19 2.03 40.47
N SER A 96 -0.30 2.80 41.45
CA SER A 96 -1.71 3.16 41.56
C SER A 96 -1.83 4.62 41.95
N VAL A 97 -2.79 5.33 41.36
CA VAL A 97 -3.09 6.72 41.69
C VAL A 97 -4.56 6.84 42.03
N ASP A 98 -4.85 7.41 43.20
CA ASP A 98 -6.22 7.68 43.62
C ASP A 98 -6.85 8.77 42.75
N VAL A 99 -8.16 8.65 42.54
CA VAL A 99 -8.92 9.65 41.78
C VAL A 99 -8.88 10.98 42.55
N PRO A 100 -8.42 12.08 41.93
CA PRO A 100 -8.33 13.38 42.61
C PRO A 100 -9.68 13.85 43.15
N ALA A 101 -9.66 14.54 44.28
CA ALA A 101 -10.87 15.10 44.89
C ALA A 101 -11.63 16.01 43.90
N GLY A 102 -12.94 15.80 43.77
CA GLY A 102 -13.79 16.55 42.85
C GLY A 102 -13.86 16.00 41.42
N GLN A 103 -13.10 14.96 41.10
CA GLN A 103 -13.23 14.24 39.83
C GLN A 103 -14.19 13.06 39.96
N VAL A 104 -15.02 12.87 38.93
CA VAL A 104 -15.90 11.71 38.81
C VAL A 104 -15.32 10.78 37.76
N MET A 105 -15.00 9.56 38.19
CA MET A 105 -14.54 8.49 37.33
C MET A 105 -15.34 7.24 37.65
N SER A 106 -15.80 6.54 36.62
CA SER A 106 -16.60 5.33 36.79
C SER A 106 -16.10 4.17 35.94
N TRP A 107 -16.35 2.96 36.44
CA TRP A 107 -16.21 1.73 35.66
C TRP A 107 -17.34 1.63 34.62
N ASP A 108 -17.19 0.73 33.65
CA ASP A 108 -18.23 0.51 32.61
C ASP A 108 -19.59 0.08 33.17
N ASN A 109 -19.59 -0.57 34.33
CA ASN A 109 -20.82 -0.94 35.04
C ASN A 109 -21.47 0.22 35.83
N GLY A 110 -20.95 1.45 35.68
CA GLY A 110 -21.42 2.66 36.35
C GLY A 110 -21.02 2.81 37.81
N LYS A 111 -20.29 1.85 38.39
CA LYS A 111 -19.78 1.98 39.76
C LYS A 111 -18.64 3.00 39.82
N PRO A 112 -18.47 3.74 40.93
CA PRO A 112 -17.38 4.69 41.08
C PRO A 112 -16.02 3.98 41.06
N MET A 113 -15.07 4.60 40.39
CA MET A 113 -13.66 4.22 40.35
C MET A 113 -12.92 5.03 41.42
N ALA A 114 -12.24 4.36 42.34
CA ALA A 114 -11.52 5.02 43.44
C ALA A 114 -10.05 5.31 43.10
N HIS A 115 -9.45 4.48 42.26
CA HIS A 115 -8.04 4.60 41.83
C HIS A 115 -7.86 4.04 40.43
N LEU A 116 -6.78 4.45 39.77
CA LEU A 116 -6.31 3.91 38.51
C LEU A 116 -5.01 3.17 38.75
N SER A 117 -4.91 1.98 38.15
CA SER A 117 -3.67 1.20 38.16
C SER A 117 -2.86 1.43 36.90
N PHE A 118 -1.54 1.49 37.06
CA PHE A 118 -0.58 1.72 36.01
C PHE A 118 0.46 0.61 35.97
N ARG A 119 0.97 0.31 34.78
CA ARG A 119 2.16 -0.51 34.58
C ARG A 119 3.22 0.25 33.82
N GLU A 120 4.47 0.08 34.20
CA GLU A 120 5.61 0.59 33.47
C GLU A 120 5.75 -0.14 32.14
N LEU A 121 5.93 0.63 31.06
CA LEU A 121 6.26 0.11 29.74
C LEU A 121 7.75 0.30 29.51
N THR A 122 8.50 -0.78 29.74
CA THR A 122 9.97 -0.79 29.64
C THR A 122 10.48 -0.79 28.21
N ASP A 123 9.65 -1.22 27.25
CA ASP A 123 9.94 -1.14 25.82
C ASP A 123 8.88 -0.28 25.12
N VAL A 124 9.13 1.03 25.05
CA VAL A 124 8.26 1.95 24.29
C VAL A 124 8.59 2.01 22.81
N SER A 125 9.64 1.31 22.36
CA SER A 125 10.11 1.40 20.99
C SER A 125 8.95 1.15 20.02
N ARG A 126 8.06 0.20 20.34
CA ARG A 126 6.89 -0.12 19.52
C ARG A 126 5.85 1.00 19.39
N TRP A 127 5.63 1.78 20.44
CA TRP A 127 4.65 2.88 20.43
C TRP A 127 5.22 4.20 19.93
N SER A 128 6.54 4.36 19.96
CA SER A 128 7.21 5.35 19.12
C SER A 128 7.02 5.08 17.61
N PHE A 129 6.51 3.90 17.21
CA PHE A 129 6.24 3.54 15.81
C PHE A 129 4.77 3.66 15.38
N CYS A 130 3.83 4.04 16.23
CA CYS A 130 2.42 4.22 15.85
C CYS A 130 1.93 5.62 16.24
N SER A 131 2.78 6.64 16.15
CA SER A 131 2.32 8.00 16.41
C SER A 131 1.61 8.53 15.17
N PRO A 132 0.27 8.69 15.17
CA PRO A 132 -0.46 9.29 14.05
C PRO A 132 -0.14 10.78 13.88
N VAL A 133 0.75 11.32 14.73
CA VAL A 133 1.00 12.75 14.88
C VAL A 133 1.95 13.27 13.80
N LYS A 134 2.85 12.42 13.27
CA LYS A 134 3.81 12.84 12.25
C LYS A 134 3.39 12.32 10.88
N LYS A 135 3.17 13.24 9.94
CA LYS A 135 2.88 12.92 8.54
C LYS A 135 4.17 12.59 7.80
N LEU A 136 4.15 11.54 7.00
CA LEU A 136 5.25 11.22 6.10
C LEU A 136 5.15 12.10 4.87
N GLU A 137 6.19 12.90 4.63
CA GLU A 137 6.32 13.69 3.40
C GLU A 137 6.64 12.73 2.25
N LEU A 138 5.82 12.80 1.20
CA LEU A 138 5.93 11.95 0.03
C LEU A 138 6.15 12.81 -1.21
N ASP A 139 6.99 12.33 -2.12
CA ASP A 139 7.17 12.95 -3.44
C ASP A 139 5.87 12.93 -4.24
N GLN A 140 5.71 13.85 -5.19
CA GLN A 140 4.49 13.98 -5.99
C GLN A 140 4.16 12.73 -6.83
N GLU A 141 5.17 11.94 -7.17
CA GLU A 141 5.01 10.68 -7.93
C GLU A 141 4.83 9.45 -7.02
N ALA A 142 4.96 9.61 -5.70
CA ALA A 142 4.84 8.51 -4.78
C ALA A 142 3.38 8.03 -4.68
N TRP A 143 3.21 6.72 -4.62
CA TRP A 143 1.89 6.13 -4.43
C TRP A 143 1.35 6.41 -3.03
N THR A 144 0.04 6.69 -2.96
CA THR A 144 -0.65 7.13 -1.75
C THR A 144 -1.73 6.17 -1.27
N SER A 145 -2.04 5.11 -2.02
CA SER A 145 -3.12 4.17 -1.70
C SER A 145 -2.68 2.71 -1.75
N LEU A 146 -3.37 1.87 -0.99
CA LEU A 146 -3.15 0.43 -0.92
C LEU A 146 -4.30 -0.35 -1.53
N HIS A 147 -4.00 -1.55 -1.99
CA HIS A 147 -4.98 -2.53 -2.46
C HIS A 147 -4.84 -3.84 -1.69
N ILE A 148 -5.96 -4.34 -1.19
CA ILE A 148 -6.11 -5.68 -0.63
C ILE A 148 -6.90 -6.52 -1.64
N PRO A 149 -6.26 -7.47 -2.35
CA PRO A 149 -6.93 -8.26 -3.39
C PRO A 149 -7.97 -9.24 -2.87
N ILE A 150 -7.77 -9.74 -1.64
CA ILE A 150 -8.60 -10.75 -1.01
C ILE A 150 -8.78 -10.39 0.46
N ILE A 151 -10.03 -10.21 0.89
CA ILE A 151 -10.43 -10.12 2.30
C ILE A 151 -11.00 -11.49 2.71
N PRO A 152 -10.32 -12.24 3.60
CA PRO A 152 -10.83 -13.53 4.05
C PRO A 152 -12.13 -13.38 4.85
N LYS A 153 -13.12 -14.24 4.57
CA LYS A 153 -14.37 -14.30 5.35
C LYS A 153 -14.09 -14.87 6.73
N ASN A 154 -14.83 -14.39 7.74
CA ASN A 154 -14.75 -14.88 9.12
C ASN A 154 -13.33 -14.89 9.71
N MET A 155 -12.48 -13.99 9.25
CA MET A 155 -11.16 -13.84 9.84
C MET A 155 -11.30 -13.28 11.24
N SER A 156 -10.59 -13.86 12.20
CA SER A 156 -10.54 -13.39 13.58
C SER A 156 -9.08 -13.29 14.04
N ARG A 157 -8.88 -12.74 15.24
CA ARG A 157 -7.56 -12.67 15.88
C ARG A 157 -7.40 -13.77 16.94
N PHE A 158 -6.23 -14.38 16.95
CA PHE A 158 -5.78 -15.33 17.96
C PHE A 158 -4.62 -14.73 18.76
N ASN A 159 -4.82 -14.60 20.08
CA ASN A 159 -3.78 -14.17 20.98
C ASN A 159 -2.91 -15.37 21.36
N SER A 160 -1.65 -15.36 20.92
CA SER A 160 -0.73 -16.47 21.17
C SER A 160 -0.27 -16.58 22.62
N VAL A 161 -0.39 -15.51 23.42
CA VAL A 161 0.06 -15.47 24.81
C VAL A 161 -1.02 -16.01 25.75
N THR A 162 -2.28 -15.62 25.53
CA THR A 162 -3.41 -16.08 26.35
C THR A 162 -4.10 -17.33 25.79
N SER A 163 -3.72 -17.76 24.58
CA SER A 163 -4.39 -18.84 23.84
C SER A 163 -5.90 -18.62 23.67
N THR A 164 -6.29 -17.35 23.49
CA THR A 164 -7.69 -16.95 23.36
C THR A 164 -7.98 -16.38 21.98
N TYR A 165 -9.19 -16.64 21.49
CA TYR A 165 -9.74 -16.05 20.28
C TYR A 165 -10.52 -14.79 20.64
N CYS A 166 -10.59 -13.83 19.71
CA CYS A 166 -11.63 -12.82 19.82
C CYS A 166 -12.97 -13.40 19.38
N THR A 167 -13.91 -13.36 20.31
CA THR A 167 -15.29 -13.80 20.11
C THR A 167 -16.24 -12.65 19.83
N ASN A 168 -15.74 -11.40 19.76
CA ASN A 168 -16.58 -10.24 19.53
C ASN A 168 -16.73 -9.99 18.01
N PRO A 169 -17.95 -10.08 17.46
CA PRO A 169 -18.25 -9.70 16.09
C PRO A 169 -17.75 -8.30 15.74
N GLU A 170 -17.92 -7.32 16.62
CA GLU A 170 -17.56 -5.92 16.34
C GLU A 170 -16.04 -5.68 16.32
N GLU A 171 -15.25 -6.61 16.87
CA GLU A 171 -13.79 -6.57 16.89
C GLU A 171 -13.19 -7.81 16.22
N GLY A 172 -13.19 -7.84 14.89
CA GLY A 172 -12.55 -8.93 14.14
C GLY A 172 -12.97 -9.01 12.68
N PHE A 173 -14.12 -8.42 12.33
CA PHE A 173 -14.59 -8.38 10.95
C PHE A 173 -13.93 -7.24 10.17
N TYR A 174 -12.86 -7.61 9.47
CA TYR A 174 -12.10 -6.72 8.59
C TYR A 174 -12.72 -6.54 7.19
N ASP A 175 -13.91 -7.08 6.98
CA ASP A 175 -14.78 -6.84 5.83
C ASP A 175 -15.71 -5.63 6.05
N THR A 176 -15.58 -4.93 7.17
CA THR A 176 -16.27 -3.68 7.48
C THR A 176 -15.32 -2.48 7.39
N GLU A 177 -15.86 -1.30 7.06
CA GLU A 177 -15.09 -0.06 7.02
C GLU A 177 -14.44 0.26 8.37
N SER A 178 -15.20 0.13 9.47
CA SER A 178 -14.72 0.37 10.83
C SER A 178 -13.58 -0.59 11.21
N GLY A 179 -13.79 -1.90 11.00
CA GLY A 179 -12.80 -2.92 11.37
C GLY A 179 -11.51 -2.82 10.57
N LEU A 180 -11.61 -2.57 9.25
CA LEU A 180 -10.42 -2.40 8.41
C LEU A 180 -9.72 -1.07 8.69
N THR A 181 -10.46 0.00 8.97
CA THR A 181 -9.89 1.29 9.40
C THR A 181 -9.12 1.15 10.70
N ASP A 182 -9.69 0.51 11.72
CA ASP A 182 -9.01 0.27 13.00
C ASP A 182 -7.73 -0.56 12.82
N LEU A 183 -7.79 -1.61 12.00
CA LEU A 183 -6.60 -2.40 11.69
C LEU A 183 -5.49 -1.56 11.08
N ILE A 184 -5.80 -0.77 10.04
CA ILE A 184 -4.82 0.01 9.29
C ILE A 184 -4.26 1.16 10.12
N GLN A 185 -5.13 1.93 10.79
CA GLN A 185 -4.75 3.12 11.54
C GLN A 185 -4.14 2.78 12.90
N ASN A 186 -4.81 1.93 13.69
CA ASN A 186 -4.51 1.78 15.11
C ASN A 186 -3.66 0.54 15.39
N LYS A 187 -3.92 -0.58 14.71
CA LYS A 187 -3.21 -1.84 14.97
C LYS A 187 -1.90 -1.95 14.21
N LEU A 188 -1.90 -1.57 12.93
CA LEU A 188 -0.72 -1.59 12.07
C LEU A 188 0.03 -0.24 12.08
N GLY A 189 -0.69 0.87 12.29
CA GLY A 189 -0.07 2.20 12.35
C GLY A 189 0.44 2.67 11.00
N LEU A 190 -0.30 2.45 9.91
CA LEU A 190 0.20 2.73 8.56
C LEU A 190 -0.04 4.20 8.13
N GLY A 191 -1.21 4.74 8.47
CA GLY A 191 -1.60 6.09 8.05
C GLY A 191 -3.03 6.39 8.42
N GLN A 192 -3.43 7.65 8.30
CA GLN A 192 -4.80 8.09 8.49
C GLN A 192 -5.60 7.69 7.24
N VAL A 193 -6.65 6.89 7.44
CA VAL A 193 -7.53 6.46 6.35
C VAL A 193 -8.48 7.61 6.02
N LYS A 194 -8.60 7.92 4.74
CA LYS A 194 -9.56 8.86 4.18
C LYS A 194 -10.87 8.16 3.81
N ARG A 195 -10.76 7.04 3.08
CA ARG A 195 -11.88 6.17 2.73
C ARG A 195 -11.41 4.77 2.36
N ILE A 196 -12.33 3.82 2.40
CA ILE A 196 -12.12 2.44 1.94
C ILE A 196 -13.17 2.09 0.90
N ASP A 197 -12.72 1.81 -0.31
CA ASP A 197 -13.58 1.42 -1.42
C ASP A 197 -13.60 -0.11 -1.53
N PHE A 198 -14.69 -0.73 -1.06
CA PHE A 198 -14.87 -2.17 -1.12
C PHE A 198 -15.36 -2.63 -2.48
N VAL A 199 -14.78 -3.72 -3.00
CA VAL A 199 -15.22 -4.37 -4.22
C VAL A 199 -15.96 -5.66 -3.87
N VAL A 200 -17.27 -5.63 -4.08
CA VAL A 200 -18.13 -6.82 -4.02
C VAL A 200 -18.14 -7.46 -5.42
N ARG A 201 -17.88 -8.76 -5.50
CA ARG A 201 -18.14 -9.55 -6.71
C ARG A 201 -19.30 -10.49 -6.40
N ASP A 202 -20.12 -10.80 -7.40
CA ASP A 202 -21.41 -11.54 -7.36
C ASP A 202 -21.39 -12.90 -6.61
N ASP A 203 -21.03 -12.90 -5.34
CA ASP A 203 -21.40 -13.96 -4.43
C ASP A 203 -22.78 -13.64 -3.85
N LYS A 204 -23.60 -14.66 -3.66
CA LYS A 204 -24.96 -14.52 -3.10
C LYS A 204 -24.97 -13.99 -1.66
N ALA A 205 -23.80 -13.76 -1.06
CA ALA A 205 -23.61 -13.28 0.30
C ALA A 205 -23.35 -11.77 0.38
N GLY A 206 -22.92 -11.12 -0.71
CA GLY A 206 -22.63 -9.69 -0.76
C GLY A 206 -21.34 -9.27 -0.04
N ASN A 207 -20.44 -10.20 0.29
CA ASN A 207 -19.25 -9.88 1.08
C ASN A 207 -18.17 -9.26 0.20
N PRO A 208 -17.44 -8.24 0.68
CA PRO A 208 -16.37 -7.63 -0.09
C PRO A 208 -15.23 -8.63 -0.28
N LYS A 209 -14.78 -8.75 -1.53
CA LYS A 209 -13.64 -9.62 -1.87
C LYS A 209 -12.34 -8.84 -1.91
N ALA A 210 -12.37 -7.57 -2.28
CA ALA A 210 -11.19 -6.72 -2.30
C ALA A 210 -11.51 -5.36 -1.66
N ALA A 211 -10.48 -4.63 -1.27
CA ALA A 211 -10.61 -3.25 -0.83
C ALA A 211 -9.47 -2.39 -1.38
N PHE A 212 -9.80 -1.15 -1.72
CA PHE A 212 -8.84 -0.10 -1.97
C PHE A 212 -8.86 0.87 -0.79
N ILE A 213 -7.69 1.10 -0.19
CA ILE A 213 -7.54 1.95 0.98
C ILE A 213 -6.88 3.24 0.52
N HIS A 214 -7.60 4.33 0.68
CA HIS A 214 -7.13 5.67 0.37
C HIS A 214 -6.72 6.35 1.68
N PHE A 215 -5.47 6.82 1.74
CA PHE A 215 -4.96 7.52 2.91
C PHE A 215 -5.13 9.03 2.73
N ASP A 216 -5.51 9.72 3.81
CA ASP A 216 -5.34 11.17 3.90
C ASP A 216 -3.85 11.50 3.96
N HIS A 217 -3.12 10.75 4.79
CA HIS A 217 -1.66 10.79 4.84
C HIS A 217 -1.11 9.48 5.44
N TRP A 218 0.13 9.17 5.08
CA TRP A 218 0.91 8.11 5.72
C TRP A 218 1.48 8.63 7.04
N TYR A 219 1.61 7.74 8.02
CA TYR A 219 2.32 8.08 9.25
C TYR A 219 3.82 7.94 9.03
N ASP A 220 4.60 8.90 9.50
CA ASP A 220 6.06 8.80 9.50
C ASP A 220 6.51 7.93 10.67
N ASN A 221 6.57 6.63 10.42
CA ASN A 221 6.98 5.65 11.41
C ASN A 221 7.56 4.38 10.78
N LYS A 222 8.17 3.53 11.62
CA LYS A 222 8.87 2.32 11.15
C LYS A 222 7.95 1.33 10.44
N ASN A 223 6.69 1.17 10.86
CA ASN A 223 5.79 0.19 10.26
C ASN A 223 5.35 0.63 8.86
N ALA A 224 4.94 1.89 8.73
CA ALA A 224 4.58 2.51 7.47
C ALA A 224 5.78 2.49 6.50
N ASN A 225 6.95 2.95 6.94
CA ASN A 225 8.16 2.95 6.13
C ASN A 225 8.56 1.52 5.71
N TYR A 226 8.58 0.57 6.66
CA TYR A 226 8.89 -0.84 6.36
C TYR A 226 7.93 -1.46 5.34
N LEU A 227 6.62 -1.22 5.48
CA LEU A 227 5.64 -1.69 4.51
C LEU A 227 5.88 -1.06 3.14
N ARG A 228 6.11 0.25 3.08
CA ARG A 228 6.35 0.97 1.83
C ARG A 228 7.60 0.45 1.12
N ASP A 229 8.70 0.31 1.84
CA ASP A 229 9.96 -0.25 1.32
C ASP A 229 9.75 -1.65 0.76
N LYS A 230 9.07 -2.52 1.52
CA LYS A 230 8.77 -3.88 1.06
C LYS A 230 7.89 -3.91 -0.19
N LEU A 231 6.91 -3.03 -0.28
CA LEU A 231 6.06 -2.92 -1.45
C LEU A 231 6.81 -2.36 -2.67
N ASN A 232 7.74 -1.42 -2.48
CA ASN A 232 8.60 -0.94 -3.54
C ASN A 232 9.57 -2.02 -4.04
N GLU A 233 10.09 -2.87 -3.14
CA GLU A 233 10.99 -3.97 -3.48
C GLU A 233 10.30 -5.15 -4.19
N SER A 234 9.17 -5.61 -3.67
CA SER A 234 8.56 -6.90 -4.08
C SER A 234 7.16 -6.77 -4.70
N GLY A 235 6.56 -5.58 -4.66
CA GLY A 235 5.19 -5.32 -5.10
C GLY A 235 4.10 -5.92 -4.20
N THR A 236 4.43 -6.79 -3.25
CA THR A 236 3.45 -7.46 -2.38
C THR A 236 3.96 -7.71 -0.97
N PHE A 237 3.09 -7.52 0.03
CA PHE A 237 3.45 -7.78 1.43
C PHE A 237 2.39 -8.64 2.11
N ARG A 238 2.83 -9.69 2.84
CA ARG A 238 1.94 -10.60 3.56
C ARG A 238 1.88 -10.24 5.06
N GLN A 239 0.73 -9.76 5.52
CA GLN A 239 0.49 -9.44 6.92
C GLN A 239 -0.26 -10.61 7.60
N LYS A 240 0.43 -11.38 8.45
CA LYS A 240 -0.13 -12.57 9.14
C LYS A 240 -0.78 -12.28 10.48
N GLY A 241 -0.75 -11.03 10.92
CA GLY A 241 -1.16 -10.63 12.24
C GLY A 241 -0.58 -9.29 12.62
N TYR A 242 -0.69 -8.90 13.87
CA TYR A 242 -0.02 -7.74 14.43
C TYR A 242 0.35 -8.05 15.88
N TYR A 243 1.07 -7.16 16.54
CA TYR A 243 1.30 -7.29 17.98
C TYR A 243 0.80 -6.03 18.66
N ASP A 244 0.06 -6.24 19.74
CA ASP A 244 -0.80 -5.23 20.37
C ASP A 244 -0.19 -4.57 21.61
N GLY A 245 1.07 -4.91 21.93
CA GLY A 245 1.74 -4.48 23.15
C GLY A 245 1.85 -5.58 24.21
N PHE A 246 1.03 -6.62 24.11
CA PHE A 246 0.97 -7.71 25.09
C PHE A 246 1.32 -9.06 24.46
N GLY A 247 0.99 -9.24 23.19
CA GLY A 247 1.26 -10.48 22.48
C GLY A 247 1.07 -10.38 20.98
N THR A 248 1.57 -11.39 20.28
CA THR A 248 1.32 -11.52 18.84
C THR A 248 -0.10 -12.01 18.62
N GLN A 249 -0.89 -11.14 17.99
CA GLN A 249 -2.22 -11.39 17.47
C GLN A 249 -2.09 -11.96 16.06
N ARG A 250 -2.30 -13.26 15.89
CA ARG A 250 -2.28 -13.91 14.57
C ARG A 250 -3.67 -13.85 13.95
N PHE A 251 -3.72 -13.70 12.63
CA PHE A 251 -4.98 -13.84 11.90
C PHE A 251 -5.27 -15.31 11.67
N VAL A 252 -6.51 -15.71 11.93
CA VAL A 252 -6.98 -17.09 11.73
C VAL A 252 -8.37 -17.06 11.11
N VAL A 253 -8.68 -18.06 10.29
CA VAL A 253 -10.01 -18.29 9.72
C VAL A 253 -10.50 -19.66 10.20
N GLN A 254 -11.79 -19.74 10.52
CA GLN A 254 -12.44 -20.98 10.91
C GLN A 254 -13.21 -21.56 9.71
N ASN A 255 -12.78 -22.72 9.22
CA ASN A 255 -13.42 -23.45 8.14
C ASN A 255 -13.81 -24.84 8.64
N ASP A 256 -15.09 -25.20 8.56
CA ASP A 256 -15.61 -26.54 8.90
C ASP A 256 -15.14 -27.12 10.26
N GLY A 257 -14.92 -26.24 11.24
CA GLY A 257 -14.47 -26.62 12.59
C GLY A 257 -12.95 -26.73 12.74
N GLU A 258 -12.18 -26.68 11.66
CA GLU A 258 -10.72 -26.60 11.67
C GLU A 258 -10.24 -25.14 11.52
N GLN A 259 -9.13 -24.85 12.18
CA GLN A 259 -8.54 -23.51 12.17
C GLN A 259 -7.34 -23.46 11.24
N GLN A 260 -7.29 -22.40 10.45
CA GLN A 260 -6.20 -22.16 9.52
C GLN A 260 -5.63 -20.75 9.72
N ASP A 261 -4.30 -20.66 9.67
CA ASP A 261 -3.60 -19.37 9.65
C ASP A 261 -4.02 -18.55 8.43
N ALA A 262 -4.33 -17.28 8.67
CA ALA A 262 -4.78 -16.34 7.65
C ALA A 262 -3.82 -15.15 7.54
N TYR A 263 -3.97 -14.37 6.47
CA TYR A 263 -3.16 -13.20 6.22
C TYR A 263 -3.84 -12.24 5.25
N PHE A 264 -3.46 -10.96 5.32
CA PHE A 264 -3.70 -10.00 4.25
C PHE A 264 -2.54 -9.99 3.27
N ILE A 265 -2.86 -9.73 2.01
CA ILE A 265 -1.87 -9.31 1.00
C ILE A 265 -2.09 -7.83 0.75
N PHE A 266 -1.09 -7.01 1.06
CA PHE A 266 -1.05 -5.62 0.63
C PHE A 266 -0.33 -5.50 -0.71
N LYS A 267 -0.85 -4.64 -1.58
CA LYS A 267 -0.25 -4.23 -2.85
C LYS A 267 -0.35 -2.72 -3.01
N ILE A 268 0.52 -2.14 -3.82
CA ILE A 268 0.40 -0.75 -4.26
C ILE A 268 -0.84 -0.62 -5.13
N ASN A 269 -1.68 0.39 -4.87
CA ASN A 269 -2.75 0.74 -5.78
C ASN A 269 -2.23 1.75 -6.82
N HIS A 270 -1.97 1.26 -8.04
CA HIS A 270 -1.47 2.07 -9.16
C HIS A 270 -2.56 2.86 -9.89
N LYS A 271 -3.84 2.64 -9.55
CA LYS A 271 -4.97 3.36 -10.14
C LYS A 271 -5.87 3.91 -9.03
N PRO A 272 -5.36 4.84 -8.20
CA PRO A 272 -6.19 5.49 -7.19
C PRO A 272 -7.38 6.16 -7.88
N ILE A 273 -8.58 5.87 -7.39
CA ILE A 273 -9.78 6.61 -7.78
C ILE A 273 -9.57 8.08 -7.36
N PRO A 274 -9.63 9.05 -8.29
CA PRO A 274 -9.45 10.45 -7.98
C PRO A 274 -10.45 10.93 -6.94
N ASP A 275 -10.08 11.96 -6.18
CA ASP A 275 -11.05 12.66 -5.36
C ASP A 275 -11.99 13.45 -6.27
N VAL A 276 -13.28 13.31 -6.01
CA VAL A 276 -14.30 14.14 -6.63
C VAL A 276 -14.28 15.47 -5.89
N ASP A 277 -13.88 16.55 -6.56
CA ASP A 277 -14.00 17.89 -6.00
C ASP A 277 -15.49 18.21 -5.83
N GLU A 278 -15.95 18.28 -4.57
CA GLU A 278 -17.35 18.56 -4.23
C GLU A 278 -17.83 19.89 -4.85
N SER A 279 -16.92 20.84 -5.12
CA SER A 279 -17.26 22.09 -5.78
C SER A 279 -17.57 21.96 -7.28
N THR A 280 -17.17 20.85 -7.91
CA THR A 280 -17.48 20.52 -9.31
C THR A 280 -18.71 19.63 -9.47
N CYS A 281 -19.24 19.09 -8.37
CA CYS A 281 -20.40 18.20 -8.36
C CYS A 281 -21.70 18.98 -8.10
N GLU A 282 -22.19 19.67 -9.13
CA GLU A 282 -23.50 20.36 -9.09
C GLU A 282 -24.71 19.41 -9.23
N LEU A 283 -24.49 18.11 -9.44
CA LEU A 283 -25.56 17.16 -9.73
C LEU A 283 -26.06 16.46 -8.47
N ASN A 284 -27.36 16.54 -8.23
CA ASN A 284 -28.04 15.80 -7.17
C ASN A 284 -27.99 14.28 -7.47
N ILE A 285 -27.93 13.45 -6.44
CA ILE A 285 -27.85 11.97 -6.48
C ILE A 285 -28.80 11.36 -7.53
N HIS A 286 -30.03 11.86 -7.65
CA HIS A 286 -31.00 11.36 -8.64
C HIS A 286 -30.58 11.62 -10.10
N GLN A 287 -29.96 12.75 -10.38
CA GLN A 287 -29.42 13.07 -11.72
C GLN A 287 -28.21 12.20 -12.03
N LEU A 288 -27.35 11.94 -11.03
CA LEU A 288 -26.19 11.07 -11.17
C LEU A 288 -26.61 9.63 -11.53
N VAL A 289 -27.60 9.09 -10.81
CA VAL A 289 -28.14 7.74 -11.07
C VAL A 289 -28.77 7.64 -12.45
N ALA A 290 -29.54 8.65 -12.87
CA ALA A 290 -30.15 8.70 -14.20
C ALA A 290 -29.08 8.81 -15.30
N SER A 291 -28.04 9.62 -15.09
CA SER A 291 -26.91 9.76 -16.01
C SER A 291 -26.14 8.45 -16.15
N ASN A 292 -25.81 7.78 -15.04
CA ASN A 292 -25.13 6.48 -15.06
C ASN A 292 -25.94 5.41 -15.76
N LYS A 293 -27.26 5.37 -15.54
CA LYS A 293 -28.15 4.44 -16.24
C LYS A 293 -28.12 4.69 -17.75
N ARG A 294 -28.24 5.95 -18.17
CA ARG A 294 -28.19 6.33 -19.58
C ARG A 294 -26.83 6.03 -20.22
N LEU A 295 -25.73 6.29 -19.52
CA LEU A 295 -24.39 5.93 -19.99
C LEU A 295 -24.24 4.42 -20.15
N GLY A 296 -24.75 3.62 -19.21
CA GLY A 296 -24.76 2.16 -19.33
C GLY A 296 -25.54 1.66 -20.55
N GLU A 297 -26.71 2.24 -20.82
CA GLU A 297 -27.51 1.93 -22.01
C GLU A 297 -26.78 2.31 -23.32
N LEU A 298 -26.11 3.46 -23.34
CA LEU A 298 -25.30 3.89 -24.49
C LEU A 298 -24.09 2.99 -24.73
N VAL A 299 -23.37 2.61 -23.67
CA VAL A 299 -22.23 1.69 -23.76
C VAL A 299 -22.69 0.33 -24.28
N ALA A 300 -23.81 -0.18 -23.78
CA ALA A 300 -24.39 -1.44 -24.28
C ALA A 300 -24.76 -1.34 -25.76
N ALA A 301 -25.42 -0.26 -26.18
CA ALA A 301 -25.77 -0.03 -27.58
C ALA A 301 -24.52 0.06 -28.49
N GLN A 302 -23.50 0.80 -28.07
CA GLN A 302 -22.23 0.92 -28.80
C GLN A 302 -21.48 -0.42 -28.87
N THR A 303 -21.55 -1.25 -27.82
CA THR A 303 -20.91 -2.57 -27.83
C THR A 303 -21.55 -3.48 -28.87
N VAL A 304 -22.88 -3.49 -28.97
CA VAL A 304 -23.61 -4.21 -30.02
C VAL A 304 -23.26 -3.69 -31.42
N GLU A 305 -23.18 -2.37 -31.58
CA GLU A 305 -22.79 -1.76 -32.85
C GLU A 305 -21.36 -2.12 -33.25
N ILE A 306 -20.42 -2.12 -32.30
CA ILE A 306 -19.03 -2.57 -32.50
C ILE A 306 -18.99 -4.04 -32.91
N GLU A 307 -19.74 -4.93 -32.24
CA GLU A 307 -19.81 -6.34 -32.61
C GLU A 307 -20.39 -6.53 -34.02
N PHE A 308 -21.43 -5.77 -34.36
CA PHE A 308 -22.03 -5.79 -35.69
C PHE A 308 -21.05 -5.31 -36.77
N LEU A 309 -20.38 -4.18 -36.56
CA LEU A 309 -19.38 -3.65 -37.49
C LEU A 309 -18.16 -4.58 -37.61
N LYS A 310 -17.72 -5.21 -36.51
CA LYS A 310 -16.69 -6.25 -36.54
C LYS A 310 -17.12 -7.46 -37.38
N SER A 311 -18.34 -7.94 -37.20
CA SER A 311 -18.88 -9.05 -38.01
C SER A 311 -19.04 -8.67 -39.48
N GLN A 312 -19.38 -7.41 -39.78
CA GLN A 312 -19.41 -6.92 -41.16
C GLN A 312 -18.00 -6.82 -41.76
N LEU A 313 -17.01 -6.36 -41.00
CA LEU A 313 -15.60 -6.36 -41.43
C LEU A 313 -15.10 -7.78 -41.70
N GLU A 314 -15.46 -8.74 -40.84
CA GLU A 314 -15.12 -10.16 -41.02
C GLU A 314 -15.74 -10.76 -42.29
N LYS A 315 -16.95 -10.34 -42.65
CA LYS A 315 -17.63 -10.76 -43.90
C LYS A 315 -17.15 -10.02 -45.15
N LEU A 316 -16.62 -8.82 -44.98
CA LEU A 316 -16.09 -7.99 -46.06
C LEU A 316 -14.60 -8.20 -46.31
N GLN A 317 -13.89 -8.94 -45.44
CA GLN A 317 -12.64 -9.58 -45.82
C GLN A 317 -12.98 -10.65 -46.88
N PRO A 318 -12.67 -10.43 -48.17
CA PRO A 318 -12.77 -11.51 -49.13
C PRO A 318 -11.81 -12.60 -48.67
N SER A 319 -12.22 -13.86 -48.80
CA SER A 319 -11.40 -15.03 -48.59
C SER A 319 -10.06 -14.91 -49.35
N GLN A 320 -9.04 -14.35 -48.71
CA GLN A 320 -7.70 -14.89 -48.82
C GLN A 320 -7.62 -16.00 -47.78
N SER A 321 -8.17 -17.15 -48.17
CA SER A 321 -7.77 -18.43 -47.60
C SER A 321 -6.29 -18.62 -47.91
N ILE A 322 -5.42 -18.17 -47.01
CA ILE A 322 -4.04 -18.62 -46.95
C ILE A 322 -4.05 -19.80 -45.98
N GLU A 323 -4.24 -21.00 -46.54
CA GLU A 323 -3.65 -22.20 -45.95
C GLU A 323 -2.14 -21.94 -45.77
N PRO A 324 -1.49 -22.49 -44.74
CA PRO A 324 -0.07 -22.24 -44.47
C PRO A 324 0.80 -22.91 -45.54
N THR A 325 0.96 -22.24 -46.67
CA THR A 325 2.08 -22.40 -47.59
C THR A 325 3.10 -21.33 -47.23
N GLU A 326 4.25 -21.78 -46.75
CA GLU A 326 5.39 -21.03 -46.21
C GLU A 326 6.10 -20.10 -47.23
N THR A 327 5.38 -19.45 -48.14
CA THR A 327 5.96 -18.54 -49.13
C THR A 327 5.03 -17.38 -49.43
N LEU A 328 5.52 -16.16 -49.24
CA LEU A 328 4.88 -14.96 -49.76
C LEU A 328 4.83 -15.06 -51.30
N ASN A 329 3.75 -14.58 -51.93
CA ASN A 329 3.76 -14.48 -53.38
C ASN A 329 4.60 -13.26 -53.81
N GLU A 330 5.19 -13.28 -55.02
CA GLU A 330 6.07 -12.21 -55.53
C GLU A 330 5.42 -10.81 -55.45
N ASN A 331 4.10 -10.72 -55.59
CA ASN A 331 3.38 -9.45 -55.47
C ASN A 331 3.32 -8.95 -54.01
N GLN A 332 3.11 -9.84 -53.05
CA GLN A 332 3.09 -9.53 -51.62
C GLN A 332 4.48 -9.12 -51.12
N GLU A 333 5.54 -9.80 -51.57
CA GLU A 333 6.91 -9.42 -51.25
C GLU A 333 7.25 -8.03 -51.76
N ASN A 334 6.81 -7.70 -52.98
CA ASN A 334 7.00 -6.36 -53.55
C ASN A 334 6.23 -5.27 -52.76
N GLU A 335 4.95 -5.51 -52.43
CA GLU A 335 4.15 -4.56 -51.65
C GLU A 335 4.73 -4.33 -50.25
N ILE A 336 5.12 -5.40 -49.57
CA ILE A 336 5.76 -5.34 -48.25
C ILE A 336 7.11 -4.62 -48.34
N GLY A 337 7.90 -4.92 -49.38
CA GLY A 337 9.17 -4.27 -49.66
C GLY A 337 9.02 -2.76 -49.83
N GLU A 338 8.03 -2.30 -50.60
CA GLU A 338 7.77 -0.87 -50.76
C GLU A 338 7.35 -0.20 -49.44
N ILE A 339 6.50 -0.84 -48.65
CA ILE A 339 6.07 -0.31 -47.35
C ILE A 339 7.27 -0.19 -46.41
N LEU A 340 8.07 -1.25 -46.28
CA LEU A 340 9.24 -1.26 -45.41
C LEU A 340 10.28 -0.25 -45.89
N TYR A 341 10.57 -0.18 -47.18
CA TYR A 341 11.50 0.80 -47.74
C TYR A 341 11.10 2.23 -47.40
N ASN A 342 9.83 2.59 -47.56
CA ASN A 342 9.33 3.92 -47.23
C ASN A 342 9.48 4.27 -45.74
N HIS A 343 9.44 3.28 -44.85
CA HIS A 343 9.64 3.49 -43.42
C HIS A 343 11.12 3.53 -43.07
N VAL A 344 11.93 2.58 -43.55
CA VAL A 344 13.39 2.55 -43.34
C VAL A 344 14.04 3.81 -43.91
N MET A 345 13.58 4.32 -45.06
CA MET A 345 14.11 5.53 -45.68
C MET A 345 13.96 6.78 -44.80
N LYS A 346 13.00 6.80 -43.87
CA LYS A 346 12.86 7.89 -42.88
C LYS A 346 13.95 7.85 -41.79
N PHE A 347 14.50 6.68 -41.49
CA PHE A 347 15.49 6.48 -40.43
C PHE A 347 16.91 6.39 -40.98
N CYS A 348 17.12 5.69 -42.10
CA CYS A 348 18.44 5.50 -42.70
C CYS A 348 18.37 5.55 -44.24
N PRO A 349 18.35 6.74 -44.86
CA PRO A 349 18.24 6.89 -46.31
C PRO A 349 19.38 6.22 -47.08
N GLU A 350 20.61 6.28 -46.55
CA GLU A 350 21.82 5.79 -47.24
C GLU A 350 21.85 4.27 -47.40
N ARG A 351 21.21 3.54 -46.49
CA ARG A 351 21.24 2.07 -46.44
C ARG A 351 19.85 1.44 -46.59
N ALA A 352 18.82 2.26 -46.85
CA ALA A 352 17.43 1.82 -46.90
C ALA A 352 17.22 0.60 -47.81
N GLY A 353 17.82 0.61 -49.01
CA GLY A 353 17.68 -0.51 -49.94
C GLY A 353 18.27 -1.83 -49.40
N LYS A 354 19.44 -1.77 -48.76
CA LYS A 354 20.10 -2.96 -48.19
C LYS A 354 19.34 -3.48 -46.97
N ILE A 355 18.91 -2.58 -46.09
CA ILE A 355 18.15 -2.94 -44.87
C ILE A 355 16.79 -3.53 -45.23
N THR A 356 16.09 -2.95 -46.21
CA THR A 356 14.82 -3.53 -46.70
C THR A 356 15.03 -4.91 -47.30
N GLY A 357 16.12 -5.12 -48.07
CA GLY A 357 16.48 -6.45 -48.56
C GLY A 357 16.68 -7.45 -47.42
N MET A 358 17.44 -7.09 -46.37
CA MET A 358 17.62 -7.94 -45.20
C MET A 358 16.32 -8.23 -44.46
N PHE A 359 15.39 -7.27 -44.39
CA PHE A 359 14.09 -7.50 -43.75
C PHE A 359 13.23 -8.47 -44.55
N LEU A 360 13.24 -8.40 -45.88
CA LEU A 360 12.50 -9.33 -46.74
C LEU A 360 13.00 -10.78 -46.65
N GLU A 361 14.19 -11.01 -46.09
CA GLU A 361 14.73 -12.35 -45.82
C GLU A 361 14.30 -12.90 -44.44
N LEU A 362 13.59 -12.11 -43.61
CA LEU A 362 13.05 -12.55 -42.33
C LEU A 362 11.85 -13.51 -42.52
N ASP A 363 11.53 -14.27 -41.49
CA ASP A 363 10.36 -15.14 -41.52
C ASP A 363 9.06 -14.32 -41.55
N ILE A 364 8.04 -14.88 -42.22
CA ILE A 364 6.76 -14.20 -42.48
C ILE A 364 6.12 -13.58 -41.23
N PRO A 365 6.08 -14.26 -40.06
CA PRO A 365 5.52 -13.66 -38.84
C PRO A 365 6.25 -12.39 -38.40
N GLU A 366 7.58 -12.38 -38.50
CA GLU A 366 8.43 -11.29 -38.05
C GLU A 366 8.40 -10.12 -39.05
N LEU A 367 8.34 -10.43 -40.34
CA LEU A 367 8.10 -9.45 -41.40
C LEU A 367 6.75 -8.74 -41.23
N LEU A 368 5.69 -9.49 -40.92
CA LEU A 368 4.36 -8.93 -40.65
C LEU A 368 4.35 -8.07 -39.39
N GLU A 369 5.10 -8.42 -38.35
CA GLU A 369 5.23 -7.59 -37.15
C GLU A 369 5.88 -6.24 -37.47
N LEU A 370 6.91 -6.22 -38.34
CA LEU A 370 7.57 -4.99 -38.78
C LEU A 370 6.65 -4.10 -39.64
N VAL A 371 5.83 -4.70 -40.52
CA VAL A 371 4.88 -3.97 -41.36
C VAL A 371 3.73 -3.38 -40.54
N ASN A 372 3.23 -4.12 -39.54
CA ASN A 372 2.12 -3.66 -38.71
C ASN A 372 2.54 -2.61 -37.66
N ASN A 373 3.82 -2.59 -37.26
CA ASN A 373 4.36 -1.63 -36.30
C ASN A 373 5.64 -0.92 -36.79
N PRO A 374 5.57 -0.15 -37.88
CA PRO A 374 6.75 0.38 -38.58
C PRO A 374 7.41 1.60 -37.89
N THR A 375 6.96 1.95 -36.68
CA THR A 375 7.53 2.99 -35.80
C THR A 375 7.65 2.53 -34.35
N GLY A 376 7.51 1.23 -34.09
CA GLY A 376 7.65 0.65 -32.75
C GLY A 376 9.12 0.44 -32.33
N ALA A 377 9.34 0.20 -31.04
CA ALA A 377 10.67 -0.10 -30.50
C ALA A 377 11.33 -1.34 -31.15
N ILE A 378 10.52 -2.32 -31.57
CA ILE A 378 10.97 -3.53 -32.27
C ILE A 378 11.56 -3.18 -33.65
N PHE A 379 10.88 -2.30 -34.39
CA PHE A 379 11.33 -1.85 -35.71
C PHE A 379 12.67 -1.10 -35.61
N GLN A 380 12.79 -0.18 -34.63
CA GLN A 380 14.04 0.54 -34.39
C GLN A 380 15.19 -0.43 -34.05
N ARG A 381 14.94 -1.38 -33.15
CA ARG A 381 15.95 -2.38 -32.77
C ARG A 381 16.44 -3.20 -33.97
N ARG A 382 15.52 -3.63 -34.84
CA ARG A 382 15.88 -4.37 -36.07
C ARG A 382 16.65 -3.51 -37.07
N ILE A 383 16.36 -2.21 -37.16
CA ILE A 383 17.17 -1.27 -37.96
C ILE A 383 18.59 -1.19 -37.41
N ASP A 384 18.74 -1.05 -36.09
CA ASP A 384 20.06 -0.95 -35.46
C ASP A 384 20.88 -2.23 -35.69
N GLU A 385 20.27 -3.41 -35.50
CA GLU A 385 20.89 -4.71 -35.78
C GLU A 385 21.32 -4.84 -37.26
N ALA A 386 20.48 -4.42 -38.21
CA ALA A 386 20.82 -4.46 -39.63
C ALA A 386 21.95 -3.48 -40.00
N ILE A 387 22.02 -2.32 -39.33
CA ILE A 387 23.11 -1.35 -39.53
C ILE A 387 24.45 -1.96 -39.10
N ASP A 388 24.50 -2.62 -37.94
CA ASP A 388 25.73 -3.23 -37.42
C ASP A 388 26.27 -4.31 -38.37
N VAL A 389 25.39 -5.21 -38.84
CA VAL A 389 25.76 -6.26 -39.82
C VAL A 389 26.31 -5.66 -41.11
N LEU A 390 25.72 -4.56 -41.60
CA LEU A 390 26.22 -3.90 -42.81
C LEU A 390 27.58 -3.22 -42.60
N ILE A 391 27.87 -2.70 -41.41
CA ILE A 391 29.19 -2.14 -41.09
C ILE A 391 30.25 -3.25 -41.10
N GLU A 392 29.94 -4.40 -40.49
CA GLU A 392 30.84 -5.54 -40.43
C GLU A 392 31.14 -6.09 -41.83
N ALA A 393 30.10 -6.29 -42.66
CA ALA A 393 30.27 -6.78 -44.03
C ALA A 393 31.11 -5.82 -44.91
N GLU A 394 30.89 -4.51 -44.81
CA GLU A 394 31.68 -3.51 -45.55
C GLU A 394 33.14 -3.47 -45.06
N ALA A 395 33.38 -3.73 -43.78
CA ALA A 395 34.73 -3.81 -43.21
C ALA A 395 35.48 -5.08 -43.67
N GLU A 396 34.79 -6.22 -43.76
CA GLU A 396 35.34 -7.47 -44.29
C GLU A 396 35.66 -7.36 -45.78
N GLU A 397 34.75 -6.82 -46.60
CA GLU A 397 34.98 -6.61 -48.03
C GLU A 397 36.18 -5.66 -48.28
N ALA A 398 36.31 -4.61 -47.45
CA ALA A 398 37.46 -3.71 -47.50
C ALA A 398 38.78 -4.37 -47.07
N ALA A 399 38.74 -5.35 -46.15
CA ALA A 399 39.90 -6.12 -45.73
C ALA A 399 40.34 -7.14 -46.80
N GLU A 400 39.38 -7.83 -47.42
CA GLU A 400 39.66 -8.77 -48.52
C GLU A 400 40.18 -8.06 -49.77
N ALA A 401 39.62 -6.89 -50.11
CA ALA A 401 40.11 -6.07 -51.22
C ALA A 401 41.55 -5.55 -51.01
N ARG A 402 41.99 -5.44 -49.75
CA ARG A 402 43.40 -5.11 -49.41
C ARG A 402 44.32 -6.33 -49.45
N LEU A 403 43.78 -7.54 -49.30
CA LEU A 403 44.54 -8.79 -49.40
C LEU A 403 44.72 -9.24 -50.86
N ASN A 404 43.77 -8.88 -51.73
CA ASN A 404 43.79 -9.19 -53.17
C ASN A 404 44.42 -8.10 -54.07
N ARG A 405 45.03 -7.06 -53.47
CA ARG A 405 45.85 -6.05 -54.16
C ARG A 405 47.31 -6.21 -53.75
#